data_AF-A0A3L7IX53-F1
#
_entry.id   AF-A0A3L7IX53-F1
#
_cell.length_a   1.000
_cell.length_b   1.000
_cell.length_c   1.000
_cell.angle_alpha   90.00
_cell.angle_beta   90.00
_cell.angle_gamma   90.00
#
_symmetry.space_group_name_H-M   'P 1'
#
loop_
_entity.id
_entity.type
_entity.pdbx_description
1 polymer ?
#
loop_
_entity_poly.entity_id
_entity_poly.type
_entity_poly.pdbx_seq_one_letter_code
_entity_poly.pdbx_strand_id
1 'polypeptide(L)'
;MCGGHGAGASSAVAPASATAVVTELSVSGMTCEHCVKSVTEELAEIYGVNGVDIKLNPEGVSSVVVMSDAPLDKAHVAAAIEEAGYALVSAPLSAD
;
A
#
# COMPACT_ATOMS: atom_id res chain seq x y z
N MET A 1 -7.26 4.89 -49.35
CA MET A 1 -7.88 4.17 -48.23
C MET A 1 -6.97 3.02 -47.80
N CYS A 2 -6.23 3.28 -46.72
CA CYS A 2 -5.42 2.42 -45.83
C CYS A 2 -5.44 3.22 -44.51
N GLY A 3 -6.00 2.77 -43.38
CA GLY A 3 -5.56 1.65 -42.54
C GLY A 3 -4.18 2.00 -41.97
N GLY A 4 -3.93 2.34 -40.71
CA GLY A 4 -4.58 2.10 -39.42
C GLY A 4 -3.46 1.91 -38.39
N HIS A 5 -3.79 2.02 -37.09
CA HIS A 5 -2.99 1.75 -35.87
C HIS A 5 -2.39 2.97 -35.14
N GLY A 6 -3.20 3.49 -34.22
CA GLY A 6 -2.70 4.10 -32.98
C GLY A 6 -2.38 3.02 -31.93
N ALA A 7 -1.50 3.39 -31.02
CA ALA A 7 -1.27 2.89 -29.64
C ALA A 7 0.18 3.27 -29.30
N GLY A 8 0.54 3.93 -28.22
CA GLY A 8 -0.19 4.46 -27.09
C GLY A 8 0.88 5.19 -26.27
N ALA A 9 0.61 6.41 -25.86
CA ALA A 9 1.39 7.06 -24.82
C ALA A 9 1.08 6.32 -23.51
N SER A 10 1.95 5.40 -23.09
CA SER A 10 1.94 4.96 -21.70
C SER A 10 2.89 5.85 -20.92
N SER A 11 2.27 6.87 -20.34
CA SER A 11 2.66 7.63 -19.16
C SER A 11 3.86 7.08 -18.41
N ALA A 12 5.02 7.70 -18.60
CA ALA A 12 5.86 8.00 -17.45
C ALA A 12 5.27 9.24 -16.76
N VAL A 13 4.20 9.05 -15.99
CA VAL A 13 3.81 10.03 -14.97
C VAL A 13 4.56 9.63 -13.72
N ALA A 14 5.73 10.23 -13.53
CA ALA A 14 6.33 10.34 -12.21
C ALA A 14 6.08 11.77 -11.73
N PRO A 15 5.19 12.01 -10.75
CA PRO A 15 5.28 13.18 -9.92
C PRO A 15 6.18 12.82 -8.73
N ALA A 16 7.50 12.80 -8.96
CA ALA A 16 8.47 12.84 -7.87
C ALA A 16 8.68 14.29 -7.43
N SER A 17 7.64 14.90 -6.84
CA SER A 17 7.72 16.14 -6.05
C SER A 17 6.41 16.36 -5.30
N ALA A 18 6.07 15.39 -4.45
CA ALA A 18 5.27 15.64 -3.26
C ALA A 18 6.12 15.17 -2.09
N THR A 19 6.05 15.85 -0.95
CA THR A 19 6.68 15.42 0.31
C THR A 19 5.94 14.19 0.82
N ALA A 20 6.03 13.08 0.08
CA ALA A 20 5.34 11.85 0.40
C ALA A 20 6.06 11.16 1.54
N VAL A 21 5.33 10.91 2.62
CA VAL A 21 5.76 10.08 3.73
C VAL A 21 5.65 8.62 3.31
N VAL A 22 6.78 7.93 3.36
CA VAL A 22 6.87 6.50 3.10
C VAL A 22 6.92 5.78 4.43
N THR A 23 6.00 4.85 4.59
CA THR A 23 5.78 4.11 5.83
C THR A 23 5.93 2.62 5.56
N GLU A 24 6.90 1.96 6.20
CA GLU A 24 7.10 0.51 6.05
C GLU A 24 6.47 -0.25 7.22
N LEU A 25 5.52 -1.12 6.94
CA LEU A 25 4.79 -1.95 7.89
C LEU A 25 5.16 -3.41 7.69
N SER A 26 4.99 -4.21 8.73
CA SER A 26 5.17 -5.65 8.70
C SER A 26 3.87 -6.31 9.12
N VAL A 27 3.35 -7.18 8.28
CA VAL A 27 2.04 -7.84 8.47
C VAL A 27 2.24 -9.35 8.36
N SER A 28 1.75 -10.09 9.34
CA SER A 28 1.81 -11.56 9.35
C SER A 28 0.49 -12.18 8.90
N GLY A 29 0.57 -13.36 8.29
CA GLY A 29 -0.61 -14.17 7.96
C GLY A 29 -1.14 -13.97 6.53
N MET A 30 -0.59 -13.03 5.76
CA MET A 30 -0.86 -12.96 4.32
C MET A 30 -0.12 -14.07 3.58
N THR A 31 -0.86 -14.97 2.94
CA THR A 31 -0.32 -16.13 2.21
C THR A 31 -0.74 -16.18 0.74
N CYS A 32 -1.59 -15.25 0.30
CA CYS A 32 -2.22 -15.27 -1.01
C CYS A 32 -2.31 -13.87 -1.64
N GLU A 33 -2.29 -13.76 -2.97
CA GLU A 33 -2.40 -12.45 -3.65
C GLU A 33 -3.79 -11.80 -3.44
N HIS A 34 -4.84 -12.58 -3.21
CA HIS A 34 -6.16 -12.02 -2.86
C HIS A 34 -6.14 -11.36 -1.47
N CYS A 35 -5.39 -11.94 -0.54
CA CYS A 35 -5.17 -11.44 0.81
C CYS A 35 -4.51 -10.05 0.75
N VAL A 36 -3.50 -9.94 -0.10
CA VAL A 36 -2.79 -8.68 -0.39
C VAL A 36 -3.74 -7.62 -0.93
N LYS A 37 -4.61 -8.01 -1.86
CA LYS A 37 -5.54 -7.09 -2.49
C LYS A 37 -6.54 -6.52 -1.49
N SER A 38 -7.09 -7.35 -0.61
CA SER A 38 -7.97 -6.89 0.48
C SER A 38 -7.25 -5.91 1.41
N VAL A 39 -6.05 -6.23 1.89
CA VAL A 39 -5.28 -5.31 2.77
C VAL A 39 -4.94 -3.99 2.05
N THR A 40 -4.61 -4.07 0.76
CA THR A 40 -4.32 -2.89 -0.06
C THR A 40 -5.54 -1.97 -0.17
N GLU A 41 -6.72 -2.55 -0.39
CA GLU A 41 -7.98 -1.79 -0.51
C GLU A 41 -8.30 -1.07 0.80
N GLU A 42 -8.24 -1.75 1.95
CA GLU A 42 -8.50 -1.13 3.27
C GLU A 42 -7.49 -0.02 3.60
N LEU A 43 -6.20 -0.24 3.30
CA LEU A 43 -5.16 0.78 3.54
C LEU A 43 -5.31 1.98 2.61
N ALA A 44 -5.78 1.78 1.38
CA ALA A 44 -6.01 2.87 0.42
C ALA A 44 -7.22 3.74 0.79
N GLU A 45 -8.14 3.25 1.63
CA GLU A 45 -9.25 4.06 2.17
C GLU A 45 -8.82 5.02 3.28
N ILE A 46 -7.63 4.83 3.87
CA ILE A 46 -7.08 5.74 4.88
C ILE A 46 -6.79 7.10 4.23
N TYR A 47 -7.32 8.17 4.85
CA TYR A 47 -7.12 9.53 4.37
C TYR A 47 -5.63 9.88 4.23
N GLY A 48 -5.26 10.37 3.04
CA GLY A 48 -3.90 10.77 2.72
C GLY A 48 -3.01 9.65 2.19
N VAL A 49 -3.51 8.41 2.07
CA VAL A 49 -2.81 7.34 1.35
C VAL A 49 -2.94 7.56 -0.16
N ASN A 50 -1.78 7.60 -0.82
CA ASN A 50 -1.67 7.78 -2.26
C ASN A 50 -1.21 6.50 -2.98
N GLY A 51 -0.63 5.56 -2.25
CA GLY A 51 -0.17 4.30 -2.82
C GLY A 51 0.18 3.28 -1.74
N VAL A 52 0.00 2.01 -2.07
CA VAL A 52 0.34 0.88 -1.20
C VAL A 52 1.07 -0.15 -2.06
N ASP A 53 2.23 -0.59 -1.60
CA ASP A 53 3.04 -1.63 -2.24
C ASP A 53 3.28 -2.76 -1.24
N ILE A 54 2.88 -3.98 -1.58
CA ILE A 54 2.96 -5.12 -0.65
C ILE A 54 3.90 -6.18 -1.21
N LYS A 55 4.95 -6.48 -0.45
CA LYS A 55 5.85 -7.61 -0.66
C LYS A 55 5.33 -8.80 0.14
N LEU A 56 4.50 -9.61 -0.52
CA LEU A 56 3.97 -10.85 0.03
C LEU A 56 5.10 -11.84 0.34
N ASN A 57 5.13 -12.31 1.58
CA ASN A 57 5.98 -13.40 2.01
C ASN A 57 5.11 -14.52 2.59
N PRO A 58 4.74 -15.54 1.79
CA PRO A 58 3.80 -16.58 2.23
C PRO A 58 4.36 -17.48 3.34
N GLU A 59 5.68 -17.51 3.54
CA GLU A 59 6.34 -18.32 4.56
C GLU A 59 6.62 -17.56 5.86
N GLY A 60 6.20 -16.29 5.96
CA GLY A 60 6.50 -15.48 7.13
C GLY A 60 5.76 -14.13 7.20
N VAL A 61 6.54 -13.07 7.38
CA VAL A 61 6.02 -11.70 7.53
C VAL A 61 6.16 -10.97 6.20
N SER A 62 5.05 -10.44 5.73
CA SER A 62 4.97 -9.63 4.53
C SER A 62 5.30 -8.17 4.85
N SER A 63 6.03 -7.52 3.97
CA SER A 63 6.39 -6.11 4.10
C SER A 63 5.42 -5.25 3.29
N VAL A 64 4.87 -4.21 3.89
CA VAL A 64 3.87 -3.33 3.27
C VAL A 64 4.40 -1.90 3.31
N VAL A 65 4.55 -1.26 2.16
CA VAL A 65 5.02 0.11 2.03
C VAL A 65 3.84 0.99 1.67
N VAL A 66 3.50 1.93 2.54
CA VAL A 66 2.42 2.88 2.32
C VAL A 66 3.02 4.26 2.03
N MET A 67 2.61 4.83 0.90
CA MET A 67 2.95 6.19 0.48
C MET A 67 1.77 7.10 0.79
N SER A 68 2.04 8.17 1.53
CA SER A 68 1.00 9.08 2.01
C SER A 68 1.48 10.54 1.99
N ASP A 69 0.57 11.51 1.93
CA ASP A 69 0.93 12.94 2.01
C ASP A 69 1.39 13.37 3.41
N ALA A 70 1.01 12.62 4.45
CA ALA A 70 1.30 12.92 5.84
C ALA A 70 1.53 11.62 6.64
N PRO A 71 2.17 11.68 7.82
CA PRO A 71 2.36 10.51 8.67
C PRO A 71 1.01 9.87 9.02
N LEU A 72 0.91 8.56 8.82
CA LEU A 72 -0.29 7.80 9.14
C LEU A 72 -0.34 7.46 10.63
N ASP A 73 -1.53 7.52 11.20
CA ASP A 73 -1.76 7.12 12.57
C ASP A 73 -1.71 5.59 12.68
N LYS A 74 -0.95 5.10 13.66
CA LYS A 74 -0.81 3.66 13.90
C LYS A 74 -2.13 2.99 14.23
N ALA A 75 -3.02 3.66 14.95
CA ALA A 75 -4.31 3.09 15.29
C ALA A 75 -5.17 2.88 14.03
N HIS A 76 -5.16 3.84 13.10
CA HIS A 76 -5.90 3.70 11.84
C HIS A 76 -5.32 2.60 10.94
N VAL A 77 -3.99 2.53 10.82
CA VAL A 77 -3.32 1.50 10.02
C VAL A 77 -3.56 0.11 10.63
N ALA A 78 -3.45 -0.02 11.96
CA ALA A 78 -3.72 -1.28 12.65
C ALA A 78 -5.18 -1.70 12.47
N ALA A 79 -6.13 -0.79 12.67
CA ALA A 79 -7.55 -1.06 12.49
C ALA A 79 -7.86 -1.56 11.07
N ALA A 80 -7.34 -0.89 10.02
CA ALA A 80 -7.54 -1.34 8.64
C ALA A 80 -7.00 -2.76 8.38
N ILE A 81 -5.85 -3.10 8.97
CA ILE A 81 -5.25 -4.44 8.85
C ILE A 81 -6.06 -5.48 9.64
N GLU A 82 -6.58 -5.11 10.82
CA GLU A 82 -7.42 -5.97 11.66
C GLU A 82 -8.80 -6.23 11.02
N GLU A 83 -9.42 -5.22 10.40
CA GLU A 83 -10.67 -5.35 9.63
C GLU A 83 -10.46 -6.26 8.40
N ALA A 84 -9.28 -6.19 7.76
CA ALA A 84 -8.89 -7.14 6.72
C ALA A 84 -8.63 -8.58 7.26
N GLY A 85 -8.58 -8.76 8.58
CA GLY A 85 -8.37 -10.05 9.24
C GLY A 85 -6.92 -10.43 9.48
N TYR A 86 -6.00 -9.47 9.50
CA TYR A 86 -4.56 -9.69 9.70
C TYR A 86 -4.03 -8.94 10.91
N ALA A 87 -2.79 -9.24 11.31
CA ALA A 87 -2.14 -8.59 12.44
C ALA A 87 -0.94 -7.76 11.99
N LEU A 88 -0.91 -6.50 12.41
CA LEU A 88 0.25 -5.62 12.30
C LEU A 88 1.33 -6.05 13.29
N VAL A 89 2.47 -6.52 12.78
CA VAL A 89 3.62 -7.00 13.58
C VAL A 89 4.50 -5.83 14.02
N SER A 90 4.83 -4.94 13.09
CA SER A 90 5.65 -3.77 13.36
C SER A 90 5.37 -2.65 12.39
N ALA A 91 5.44 -1.42 12.88
CA ALA A 91 5.27 -0.22 12.11
C ALA A 91 6.06 0.91 12.78
N PRO A 92 6.99 1.60 12.08
CA PRO A 92 7.81 2.69 12.62
C PRO A 92 7.03 4.02 12.68
N LEU A 93 5.71 3.94 12.85
CA LEU A 93 4.81 5.09 12.92
C LEU A 93 5.06 5.79 14.25
N SER A 94 5.18 7.11 14.23
CA SER A 94 5.35 7.90 15.44
C SER A 94 4.18 7.66 16.39
N ALA A 95 4.47 7.00 17.51
CA ALA A 95 3.61 6.97 18.68
C ALA A 95 4.09 8.11 19.59
N ASP A 96 3.68 9.34 19.31
CA ASP A 96 3.90 10.47 20.22
C ASP A 96 2.57 11.07 20.65
#